data_AF-A0A7X0LP18-F1
#
_entry.id   AF-A0A7X0LP18-F1
#
_cell.length_a   1.000
_cell.length_b   1.000
_cell.length_c   1.000
_cell.angle_alpha   90.00
_cell.angle_beta   90.00
_cell.angle_gamma   90.00
#
_symmetry.space_group_name_H-M   'P 1'
#
loop_
_entity.id
_entity.type
_entity.pdbx_description
1 polymer ?
#
loop_
_entity_poly.entity_id
_entity_poly.type
_entity_poly.pdbx_seq_one_letter_code
_entity_poly.pdbx_strand_id
1 'polypeptide(L)'
;MTQAPHLLGKSRAGFRSGDVPLIDHMIHDGLFCPFDQVGMGVSTEKYNSRYEGLTRERQDAFAAASHQKVAAAMAAGRFAEEIVPASVPQPKGAPVVFDADEADEGVRPDSTVAALAKLRPAYVADGTITAGSASQISDGAAAAVSVPPPCAVVRDKAMRC
;
A
#
# COMPACT_ATOMS: atom_id res chain seq x y z
N MET A 1 6.14 3.80 -0.95
CA MET A 1 7.54 3.60 -1.35
C MET A 1 8.11 4.88 -1.96
N THR A 2 7.93 6.03 -1.30
CA THR A 2 8.23 7.34 -1.92
C THR A 2 9.73 7.56 -2.17
N GLN A 3 10.59 6.87 -1.41
CA GLN A 3 12.05 6.98 -1.50
C GLN A 3 12.69 5.92 -2.42
N ALA A 4 11.92 5.21 -3.23
CA ALA A 4 12.48 4.24 -4.18
C ALA A 4 13.32 4.96 -5.27
N PRO A 5 14.58 4.55 -5.51
CA PRO A 5 15.45 5.23 -6.47
C PRO A 5 15.18 4.80 -7.91
N HIS A 6 15.78 5.50 -8.86
CA HIS A 6 15.96 4.97 -10.22
C HIS A 6 17.29 4.22 -10.32
N LEU A 7 17.31 3.12 -11.06
CA LEU A 7 18.47 2.28 -11.29
C LEU A 7 19.05 2.55 -12.68
N LEU A 8 20.38 2.64 -12.76
CA LEU A 8 21.13 2.72 -14.02
C LEU A 8 21.81 1.37 -14.30
N GLY A 9 21.08 0.48 -14.97
CA GLY A 9 21.54 -0.86 -15.29
C GLY A 9 22.78 -0.87 -16.17
N LYS A 10 23.71 -1.82 -15.94
CA LYS A 10 24.98 -1.97 -16.69
C LYS A 10 26.00 -0.81 -16.54
N SER A 11 25.73 0.17 -15.69
CA SER A 11 26.63 1.31 -15.42
C SER A 11 28.07 0.90 -15.08
N ARG A 12 28.26 -0.22 -14.38
CA ARG A 12 29.59 -0.75 -14.01
C ARG A 12 30.48 -1.07 -15.22
N ALA A 13 29.90 -1.51 -16.33
CA ALA A 13 30.64 -1.82 -17.57
C ALA A 13 30.84 -0.57 -18.45
N GLY A 14 30.14 0.53 -18.14
CA GLY A 14 30.09 1.73 -18.97
C GLY A 14 29.17 1.60 -20.19
N PHE A 15 28.81 2.75 -20.77
CA PHE A 15 28.03 2.83 -22.00
C PHE A 15 28.88 3.48 -23.09
N ARG A 16 29.01 2.82 -24.24
CA ARG A 16 29.86 3.31 -25.34
C ARG A 16 29.16 4.34 -26.22
N SER A 17 27.91 4.06 -26.59
CA SER A 17 27.03 4.91 -27.40
C SER A 17 25.60 4.33 -27.38
N GLY A 18 24.59 5.18 -27.57
CA GLY A 18 23.17 4.80 -27.61
C GLY A 18 22.39 5.17 -26.34
N ASP A 19 21.08 4.94 -26.40
CA ASP A 19 20.15 5.28 -25.32
C ASP A 19 20.32 4.36 -24.11
N VAL A 20 20.21 4.94 -22.92
CA VAL A 20 20.32 4.22 -21.66
C VAL A 20 19.10 4.55 -20.80
N PRO A 21 18.17 3.60 -20.61
CA PRO A 21 17.00 3.84 -19.78
C PRO A 21 17.38 3.84 -18.30
N LEU A 22 16.84 4.80 -17.56
CA LEU A 22 16.75 4.73 -16.11
C LEU A 22 15.54 3.88 -15.74
N ILE A 23 15.75 2.89 -14.88
CA ILE A 23 14.74 1.92 -14.48
C ILE A 23 14.14 2.36 -13.15
N ASP A 24 12.82 2.48 -13.06
CA ASP A 24 12.15 2.71 -11.78
C ASP A 24 12.26 1.43 -10.90
N HIS A 25 12.98 1.50 -9.78
CA HIS A 25 13.18 0.39 -8.85
C HIS A 25 11.84 -0.14 -8.28
N MET A 26 10.93 0.77 -7.93
CA MET A 26 9.65 0.42 -7.33
C MET A 26 8.83 -0.46 -8.28
N ILE A 27 8.80 -0.07 -9.56
CA ILE A 27 8.10 -0.84 -10.58
C ILE A 27 8.86 -2.13 -10.85
N HIS A 28 10.16 -2.06 -11.09
CA HIS A 28 10.97 -3.20 -11.53
C HIS A 28 11.01 -4.34 -10.51
N ASP A 29 11.27 -4.03 -9.23
CA ASP A 29 11.51 -5.03 -8.20
C ASP A 29 10.25 -5.32 -7.35
N GLY A 30 9.27 -4.40 -7.33
CA GLY A 30 8.08 -4.54 -6.49
C GLY A 30 6.78 -4.79 -7.26
N LEU A 31 6.60 -4.19 -8.43
CA LEU A 31 5.31 -4.14 -9.14
C LEU A 31 5.35 -4.74 -10.55
N PHE A 32 6.38 -5.50 -10.90
CA PHE A 32 6.54 -6.13 -12.20
C PHE A 32 6.70 -7.64 -12.07
N CYS A 33 5.94 -8.39 -12.88
CA CYS A 33 5.97 -9.84 -12.87
C CYS A 33 7.21 -10.33 -13.63
N PRO A 34 8.15 -11.04 -12.99
CA PRO A 34 9.33 -11.55 -13.70
C PRO A 34 8.99 -12.70 -14.66
N PHE A 35 7.82 -13.34 -14.51
CA PHE A 35 7.41 -14.46 -15.36
C PHE A 35 6.59 -13.99 -16.56
N ASP A 36 5.52 -13.24 -16.32
CA ASP A 36 4.63 -12.73 -17.37
C ASP A 36 5.18 -11.48 -18.08
N GLN A 37 6.24 -10.84 -17.53
CA GLN A 37 6.87 -9.63 -18.07
C GLN A 37 5.87 -8.46 -18.23
N VAL A 38 4.97 -8.30 -17.25
CA VAL A 38 3.98 -7.21 -17.20
C VAL A 38 3.86 -6.65 -15.78
N GLY A 39 3.36 -5.42 -15.66
CA GLY A 39 3.05 -4.82 -14.35
C GLY A 39 1.96 -5.59 -13.60
N MET A 40 1.99 -5.54 -12.27
CA MET A 40 1.06 -6.27 -11.40
C MET A 40 -0.40 -6.01 -11.73
N GLY A 41 -0.81 -4.75 -11.95
CA GLY A 41 -2.20 -4.45 -12.30
C GLY A 41 -2.68 -5.08 -13.61
N VAL A 42 -1.81 -5.12 -14.64
CA VAL A 42 -2.11 -5.82 -15.90
C VAL A 42 -2.17 -7.33 -15.68
N SER A 43 -1.28 -7.87 -14.85
CA SER A 43 -1.30 -9.27 -14.46
C SER A 43 -2.62 -9.63 -13.75
N THR A 44 -3.06 -8.82 -12.78
CA THR A 44 -4.31 -9.04 -12.06
C THR A 44 -5.50 -9.01 -13.01
N GLU A 45 -5.60 -8.05 -13.93
CA GLU A 45 -6.67 -8.02 -14.94
C GLU A 45 -6.70 -9.29 -15.81
N LYS A 46 -5.52 -9.76 -16.26
CA LYS A 46 -5.38 -11.00 -17.05
C LYS A 46 -5.97 -12.21 -16.33
N TYR A 47 -5.80 -12.29 -15.01
CA TYR A 47 -6.24 -13.43 -14.20
C TYR A 47 -7.63 -13.25 -13.59
N ASN A 48 -8.14 -12.02 -13.46
CA ASN A 48 -9.45 -11.71 -12.89
C ASN A 48 -10.60 -12.42 -13.62
N SER A 49 -10.51 -12.52 -14.95
CA SER A 49 -11.53 -13.14 -15.80
C SER A 49 -11.83 -14.61 -15.47
N ARG A 50 -10.97 -15.28 -14.70
CA ARG A 50 -11.16 -16.67 -14.27
C ARG A 50 -12.14 -16.81 -13.12
N TYR A 51 -12.46 -15.73 -12.41
CA TYR A 51 -13.31 -15.73 -11.23
C TYR A 51 -14.70 -15.20 -11.57
N GLU A 52 -15.69 -16.08 -11.53
CA GLU A 52 -17.07 -15.68 -11.73
C GLU A 52 -17.52 -14.67 -10.65
N GLY A 53 -18.13 -13.59 -11.11
CA GLY A 53 -18.66 -12.56 -10.23
C GLY A 53 -17.62 -11.56 -9.71
N LEU A 54 -16.38 -11.54 -10.18
CA LEU A 54 -15.41 -10.48 -9.84
C LEU A 54 -15.64 -9.22 -10.72
N THR A 55 -16.88 -8.71 -10.72
CA THR A 55 -17.30 -7.60 -11.60
C THR A 55 -16.77 -6.26 -11.11
N ARG A 56 -16.74 -5.27 -12.01
CA ARG A 56 -16.38 -3.88 -11.69
C ARG A 56 -17.20 -3.32 -10.52
N GLU A 57 -18.50 -3.53 -10.55
CA GLU A 57 -19.44 -3.01 -9.53
C GLU A 57 -19.14 -3.62 -8.17
N ARG A 58 -18.77 -4.91 -8.11
CA ARG A 58 -18.40 -5.58 -6.86
C ARG A 58 -17.06 -5.11 -6.33
N GLN A 59 -16.09 -4.84 -7.20
CA GLN A 59 -14.81 -4.26 -6.81
C GLN A 59 -15.00 -2.84 -6.23
N ASP A 60 -15.78 -1.99 -6.89
CA ASP A 60 -16.08 -0.64 -6.41
C ASP A 60 -16.89 -0.66 -5.11
N ALA A 61 -17.86 -1.57 -4.98
CA ALA A 61 -18.60 -1.76 -3.73
C ALA A 61 -17.71 -2.19 -2.57
N PHE A 62 -16.77 -3.10 -2.83
CA PHE A 62 -15.80 -3.54 -1.83
C PHE A 62 -14.88 -2.40 -1.41
N ALA A 63 -14.36 -1.63 -2.36
CA ALA A 63 -13.47 -0.51 -2.10
C ALA A 63 -14.14 0.62 -1.30
N ALA A 64 -15.38 1.00 -1.67
CA ALA A 64 -16.15 1.98 -0.91
C ALA A 64 -16.38 1.51 0.54
N ALA A 65 -16.79 0.25 0.73
CA ALA A 65 -16.99 -0.33 2.06
C ALA A 65 -15.67 -0.42 2.86
N SER A 66 -14.53 -0.67 2.19
CA SER A 66 -13.21 -0.69 2.83
C SER A 66 -12.89 0.66 3.46
N HIS A 67 -12.99 1.76 2.69
CA HIS A 67 -12.76 3.10 3.20
C HIS A 67 -13.70 3.48 4.35
N GLN A 68 -14.99 3.16 4.23
CA GLN A 68 -15.99 3.47 5.25
C GLN A 68 -15.72 2.72 6.57
N LYS A 69 -15.26 1.46 6.49
CA LYS A 69 -14.90 0.67 7.68
C LYS A 69 -13.70 1.25 8.40
N VAL A 70 -12.65 1.64 7.66
CA VAL A 70 -11.46 2.25 8.25
C VAL A 70 -11.81 3.59 8.88
N ALA A 71 -12.58 4.45 8.19
CA ALA A 71 -13.04 5.72 8.73
C ALA A 71 -13.85 5.56 10.03
N ALA A 72 -14.76 4.57 10.08
CA ALA A 72 -15.51 4.26 11.29
C ALA A 72 -14.63 3.72 12.43
N ALA A 73 -13.58 2.95 12.10
CA ALA A 73 -12.64 2.44 13.08
C ALA A 73 -11.73 3.53 13.67
N MET A 74 -11.24 4.45 12.82
CA MET A 74 -10.50 5.65 13.23
C MET A 74 -11.36 6.53 14.14
N ALA A 75 -12.59 6.86 13.72
CA ALA A 75 -13.51 7.67 14.53
C ALA A 75 -13.88 7.03 15.88
N ALA A 76 -13.81 5.70 15.97
CA ALA A 76 -14.03 4.95 17.20
C ALA A 76 -12.74 4.73 18.02
N GLY A 77 -11.61 5.30 17.62
CA GLY A 77 -10.32 5.19 18.30
C GLY A 77 -9.72 3.78 18.30
N ARG A 78 -10.13 2.90 17.38
CA ARG A 78 -9.73 1.48 17.39
C ARG A 78 -8.25 1.26 17.10
N PHE A 79 -7.62 2.20 16.40
CA PHE A 79 -6.21 2.10 16.03
C PHE A 79 -5.26 2.76 17.05
N ALA A 80 -5.80 3.37 18.12
CA ALA A 80 -4.99 4.09 19.10
C ALA A 80 -4.01 3.18 19.88
N GLU A 81 -4.31 1.89 20.01
CA GLU A 81 -3.42 0.92 20.70
C GLU A 81 -2.32 0.37 19.77
N GLU A 82 -2.56 0.30 18.46
CA GLU A 82 -1.62 -0.33 17.51
C GLU A 82 -0.74 0.68 16.74
N ILE A 83 -1.18 1.94 16.59
CA ILE A 83 -0.42 2.97 15.88
C ILE A 83 0.53 3.68 16.85
N VAL A 84 1.83 3.57 16.56
CA VAL A 84 2.87 4.36 17.22
C VAL A 84 3.08 5.65 16.42
N PRO A 85 2.92 6.85 17.02
CA PRO A 85 3.05 8.10 16.28
C PRO A 85 4.43 8.28 15.66
N ALA A 86 4.46 8.67 14.39
CA ALA A 86 5.67 9.03 13.66
C ALA A 86 5.84 10.56 13.66
N SER A 87 6.98 11.05 14.15
CA SER A 87 7.28 12.49 14.17
C SER A 87 8.28 12.84 13.07
N VAL A 88 7.90 13.77 12.19
CA VAL A 88 8.74 14.30 11.12
C VAL A 88 9.30 15.67 11.52
N PRO A 89 10.62 15.78 11.77
CA PRO A 89 11.25 17.04 12.13
C PRO A 89 11.07 18.10 11.04
N GLN A 90 10.78 19.33 11.45
CA GLN A 90 10.67 20.47 10.55
C GLN A 90 11.91 21.35 10.66
N PRO A 91 12.41 21.94 9.56
CA PRO A 91 13.55 22.87 9.62
C PRO A 91 13.31 24.07 10.54
N LYS A 92 12.04 24.48 10.71
CA LYS A 92 11.59 25.51 11.63
C LYS A 92 10.24 25.09 12.22
N GLY A 93 10.06 25.26 13.52
CA GLY A 93 8.80 24.97 14.22
C GLY A 93 8.74 23.58 14.84
N ALA A 94 7.55 23.20 15.30
CA ALA A 94 7.31 21.90 15.92
C ALA A 94 7.33 20.77 14.87
N PRO A 95 7.71 19.53 15.27
CA PRO A 95 7.57 18.37 14.40
C PRO A 95 6.12 18.17 13.95
N VAL A 96 5.94 17.70 12.72
CA VAL A 96 4.64 17.19 12.27
C VAL A 96 4.51 15.77 12.82
N VAL A 97 3.42 15.50 13.53
CA VAL A 97 3.17 14.18 14.13
C VAL A 97 2.07 13.50 13.35
N PHE A 98 2.34 12.29 12.88
CA PHE A 98 1.39 11.39 12.26
C PHE A 98 1.00 10.35 13.30
N ASP A 99 -0.21 10.43 13.83
CA ASP A 99 -0.74 9.56 14.88
C ASP A 99 -1.94 8.74 14.40
N ALA A 100 -2.70 8.11 15.30
CA ALA A 100 -3.78 7.21 14.93
C ALA A 100 -4.92 7.86 14.11
N ASP A 101 -5.05 9.19 14.15
CA ASP A 101 -6.08 9.93 13.43
C ASP A 101 -5.60 10.37 12.02
N GLU A 102 -4.28 10.47 11.81
CA GLU A 102 -3.68 11.03 10.60
C GLU A 102 -2.68 10.08 9.89
N ALA A 103 -2.32 8.94 10.49
CA ALA A 103 -1.32 8.02 9.92
C ALA A 103 -1.80 7.32 8.65
N ASP A 104 -3.10 7.09 8.49
CA ASP A 104 -3.69 6.45 7.31
C ASP A 104 -4.24 7.50 6.31
N GLU A 105 -3.32 8.26 5.71
CA GLU A 105 -3.62 9.40 4.81
C GLU A 105 -4.42 9.04 3.53
N GLY A 106 -4.43 7.75 3.18
CA GLY A 106 -5.12 7.22 2.00
C GLY A 106 -6.63 7.07 2.18
N VAL A 107 -7.16 7.19 3.41
CA VAL A 107 -8.57 6.94 3.71
C VAL A 107 -9.43 8.07 3.14
N ARG A 108 -10.58 7.68 2.55
CA ARG A 108 -11.57 8.58 1.95
C ARG A 108 -12.94 8.22 2.51
N PRO A 109 -13.35 8.80 3.65
CA PRO A 109 -14.58 8.43 4.35
C PRO A 109 -15.83 8.52 3.47
N ASP A 110 -15.85 9.50 2.55
CA ASP A 110 -16.96 9.77 1.65
C ASP A 110 -16.94 8.93 0.35
N SER A 111 -16.08 7.91 0.29
CA SER A 111 -16.03 7.00 -0.86
C SER A 111 -17.37 6.30 -1.06
N THR A 112 -17.92 6.43 -2.28
CA THR A 112 -19.16 5.79 -2.70
C THR A 112 -18.97 5.03 -4.00
N VAL A 113 -19.79 4.00 -4.21
CA VAL A 113 -19.79 3.24 -5.47
C VAL A 113 -20.00 4.14 -6.67
N ALA A 114 -20.90 5.12 -6.57
CA ALA A 114 -21.18 6.07 -7.65
C ALA A 114 -19.99 6.99 -7.97
N ALA A 115 -19.17 7.35 -6.98
CA ALA A 115 -17.95 8.10 -7.20
C ALA A 115 -16.86 7.23 -7.86
N LEU A 116 -16.69 6.00 -7.36
CA LEU A 116 -15.71 5.04 -7.88
C LEU A 116 -16.03 4.57 -9.30
N ALA A 117 -17.31 4.40 -9.64
CA ALA A 117 -17.77 4.01 -10.97
C ALA A 117 -17.37 4.99 -12.08
N LYS A 118 -17.10 6.26 -11.73
CA LYS A 118 -16.65 7.29 -12.68
C LYS A 118 -15.18 7.14 -13.06
N LEU A 119 -14.39 6.35 -12.30
CA LEU A 119 -12.98 6.16 -12.57
C LEU A 119 -12.78 5.26 -13.79
N ARG A 120 -11.83 5.66 -14.64
CA ARG A 120 -11.40 4.87 -15.78
C ARG A 120 -10.57 3.67 -15.30
N PRO A 121 -10.61 2.53 -16.03
CA PRO A 121 -9.68 1.43 -15.81
C PRO A 121 -8.23 1.93 -15.82
N ALA A 122 -7.42 1.44 -14.86
CA ALA A 122 -6.08 1.96 -14.61
C ALA A 122 -4.98 1.25 -15.41
N TYR A 123 -5.20 0.00 -15.82
CA TYR A 123 -4.15 -0.87 -16.35
C TYR A 123 -4.40 -1.36 -17.78
N VAL A 124 -5.64 -1.74 -18.10
CA VAL A 124 -6.05 -2.18 -19.45
C VAL A 124 -7.36 -1.47 -19.83
N ALA A 125 -7.54 -1.14 -21.11
CA ALA A 125 -8.62 -0.26 -21.56
C ALA A 125 -10.04 -0.81 -21.26
N ASP A 126 -10.21 -2.12 -21.39
CA ASP A 126 -11.42 -2.89 -21.10
C ASP A 126 -11.39 -3.55 -19.71
N GLY A 127 -10.51 -3.07 -18.83
CA GLY A 127 -10.30 -3.62 -17.50
C GLY A 127 -11.39 -3.22 -16.49
N THR A 128 -11.30 -3.82 -15.32
CA THR A 128 -12.21 -3.61 -14.20
C THR A 128 -11.58 -2.92 -13.00
N ILE A 129 -10.25 -2.95 -12.89
CA ILE A 129 -9.49 -2.36 -11.80
C ILE A 129 -9.25 -0.88 -12.08
N THR A 130 -9.48 -0.05 -11.07
CA THR A 130 -9.26 1.40 -11.11
C THR A 130 -8.35 1.84 -9.98
N ALA A 131 -7.89 3.09 -10.03
CA ALA A 131 -7.13 3.69 -8.94
C ALA A 131 -7.92 3.77 -7.61
N GLY A 132 -9.25 3.66 -7.65
CA GLY A 132 -10.08 3.65 -6.45
C GLY A 132 -10.44 2.25 -5.95
N SER A 133 -10.24 1.20 -6.75
CA SER A 133 -10.45 -0.20 -6.36
C SER A 133 -9.15 -0.98 -6.14
N ALA A 134 -8.00 -0.36 -6.42
CA ALA A 134 -6.67 -0.87 -6.11
C ALA A 134 -6.06 -0.16 -4.90
N SER A 135 -5.14 -0.84 -4.20
CA SER A 135 -4.35 -0.23 -3.14
C SER A 135 -3.39 0.83 -3.68
N GLN A 136 -3.10 1.83 -2.85
CA GLN A 136 -2.12 2.86 -3.15
C GLN A 136 -0.69 2.35 -2.95
N ILE A 137 0.26 3.11 -3.50
CA ILE A 137 1.67 2.97 -3.16
C ILE A 137 1.89 3.74 -1.86
N SER A 138 2.05 3.02 -0.76
CA SER A 138 2.12 3.61 0.58
C SER A 138 3.52 3.46 1.20
N ASP A 139 3.80 4.28 2.21
CA ASP A 139 4.95 4.15 3.10
C ASP A 139 4.44 3.73 4.49
N GLY A 140 5.07 2.75 5.12
CA GLY A 140 4.65 2.26 6.44
C GLY A 140 5.55 1.13 6.93
N ALA A 141 5.46 0.83 8.23
CA ALA A 141 6.19 -0.26 8.87
C ALA A 141 5.36 -0.89 9.98
N ALA A 142 5.54 -2.19 10.19
CA ALA A 142 4.95 -2.93 11.31
C ALA A 142 5.98 -3.91 11.86
N ALA A 143 5.94 -4.14 13.17
CA ALA A 143 6.83 -5.10 13.85
C ALA A 143 6.04 -5.90 14.89
N ALA A 144 6.38 -7.17 15.05
CA ALA A 144 5.83 -8.04 16.08
C ALA A 144 6.95 -8.84 16.75
N VAL A 145 6.78 -9.15 18.04
CA VAL A 145 7.72 -9.98 18.80
C VAL A 145 7.12 -11.36 18.98
N SER A 146 7.83 -12.38 18.50
CA SER A 146 7.49 -13.78 18.74
C SER A 146 8.41 -14.35 19.81
N VAL A 147 7.84 -15.07 20.77
CA VAL A 147 8.58 -15.76 21.82
C VAL A 147 8.12 -17.21 21.91
N PRO A 148 9.02 -18.16 22.22
CA PRO A 148 8.60 -19.53 22.44
C PRO A 148 7.65 -19.63 23.66
N PRO A 149 6.73 -20.62 23.69
CA PRO A 149 5.70 -20.74 24.73
C PRO A 149 6.16 -20.61 26.19
N PRO A 150 7.29 -21.20 26.64
CA PRO A 150 7.72 -21.06 28.04
C PRO A 150 8.18 -19.64 28.40
N CYS A 151 8.50 -18.80 27.40
CA CYS A 151 8.89 -17.40 27.60
C CYS A 151 7.71 -16.42 27.45
N ALA A 152 6.51 -16.90 27.11
CA ALA A 152 5.32 -16.07 26.91
C ALA A 152 4.65 -15.61 28.23
N VAL A 153 5.24 -15.89 29.39
CA VAL A 153 4.72 -15.48 30.69
C VAL A 153 5.03 -14.01 30.96
N VAL A 154 4.24 -13.11 30.38
CA VAL A 154 4.24 -11.70 30.78
C VAL A 154 2.81 -11.29 31.09
N ARG A 155 2.32 -11.66 32.28
CA ARG A 155 1.25 -10.93 32.97
C ARG A 155 1.31 -10.98 34.49
N ASP A 156 2.44 -11.38 35.09
CA ASP A 156 2.63 -11.15 36.52
C ASP A 156 3.96 -10.45 36.81
N LYS A 157 3.88 -9.38 37.59
CA LYS A 157 4.91 -8.33 37.77
C LYS A 157 6.16 -8.78 38.53
N ALA A 158 6.44 -10.07 38.61
CA ALA A 158 7.55 -10.61 39.38
C ALA A 158 8.12 -11.88 38.76
N MET A 159 8.94 -11.75 37.72
CA MET A 159 10.02 -12.71 37.53
C MET A 159 11.20 -12.03 36.84
N ARG A 160 12.29 -11.90 37.61
CA ARG A 160 13.63 -11.65 37.07
C ARG A 160 14.05 -12.91 36.33
N CYS A 161 14.57 -12.75 35.11
CA CYS A 161 15.54 -13.70 34.58
C CYS A 161 16.79 -13.73 35.49
#